data_AF-A0A4Q8D0A1-F1
#
_entry.id   AF-A0A4Q8D0A1-F1
#
_cell.length_a   1.000
_cell.length_b   1.000
_cell.length_c   1.000
_cell.angle_alpha   90.00
_cell.angle_beta   90.00
_cell.angle_gamma   90.00
#
_symmetry.space_group_name_H-M   'P 1'
#
loop_
_entity.id
_entity.type
_entity.pdbx_description
1 polymer ?
#
loop_
_entity_poly.entity_id
_entity_poly.type
_entity_poly.pdbx_seq_one_letter_code
_entity_poly.pdbx_strand_id
1 'polypeptide(L)'
;MGLFKFGEKDRDGRQKRIEHTGRYLRASRTGGVALRAHVKAAGINLTGNTSQGVRVSTRLAKNTQIAMQNGRFVLRGRYGSDAARFNLSKSGVSVSSKTGIGTVNWIRPGRSSAKFAGVQLRGQKAAAINGVYLVLAGIGWSAKLLGRGVAVVVQWGVGRWQQAQQARERIAFEMTEIAPAGERVLAAQDVDPTREPLRDLFAALIALTAVMGRGESTLDPAMASATVPDDPFTPSLLADVNVAARSLQDWLGDSRDSDDPAPILGVLHQIARAFADRVDDTMRTEAVFAIDDACLALGERTILQDAMLDVLVESLGVELTVAGES
;
A
#
# COMPACT_ATOMS: atom_id res chain seq x y z
N MET A 1 -8.96 -12.86 44.97
CA MET A 1 -7.86 -13.77 44.60
C MET A 1 -8.36 -15.19 44.69
N GLY A 2 -8.42 -15.92 43.56
CA GLY A 2 -8.99 -17.27 43.55
C GLY A 2 -8.17 -18.27 44.36
N LEU A 3 -8.85 -19.16 45.07
CA LEU A 3 -8.27 -20.25 45.87
C LEU A 3 -7.40 -21.20 45.02
N PHE A 4 -7.60 -21.21 43.69
CA PHE A 4 -6.80 -21.97 42.74
C PHE A 4 -6.42 -21.05 41.57
N LYS A 5 -5.21 -21.22 41.01
CA LYS A 5 -4.71 -20.46 39.83
C LYS A 5 -5.44 -20.81 38.52
N PHE A 6 -6.75 -21.07 38.59
CA PHE A 6 -7.60 -21.33 37.44
C PHE A 6 -7.72 -20.05 36.60
N GLY A 7 -7.56 -20.16 35.28
CA GLY A 7 -7.57 -19.00 34.38
C GLY A 7 -6.22 -18.27 34.22
N GLU A 8 -5.19 -18.59 35.02
CA GLU A 8 -3.87 -17.98 34.83
C GLU A 8 -3.21 -18.50 33.53
N LYS A 9 -3.22 -17.65 32.50
CA LYS A 9 -2.65 -17.93 31.17
C LYS A 9 -1.16 -17.56 31.11
N ASP A 10 -0.40 -18.33 30.34
CA ASP A 10 0.99 -18.01 29.99
C ASP A 10 1.04 -16.85 28.97
N ARG A 11 2.26 -16.40 28.64
CA ARG A 11 2.48 -15.35 27.64
C ARG A 11 1.86 -15.70 26.27
N ASP A 12 1.54 -16.97 26.04
CA ASP A 12 0.97 -17.49 24.81
C ASP A 12 -0.54 -17.77 24.95
N GLY A 13 -1.19 -17.26 26.01
CA GLY A 13 -2.63 -17.34 26.22
C GLY A 13 -3.13 -18.70 26.73
N ARG A 14 -2.25 -19.62 27.15
CA ARG A 14 -2.62 -20.99 27.56
C ARG A 14 -2.60 -21.15 29.07
N GLN A 15 -3.52 -21.94 29.64
CA GLN A 15 -3.54 -22.22 31.08
C GLN A 15 -2.19 -22.75 31.59
N LYS A 16 -1.56 -22.07 32.55
CA LYS A 16 -0.21 -22.41 33.06
C LYS A 16 -0.18 -23.74 33.81
N ARG A 17 -0.96 -23.85 34.89
CA ARG A 17 -1.08 -24.99 35.83
C ARG A 17 -2.33 -24.81 36.70
N ILE A 18 -2.81 -25.90 37.28
CA ILE A 18 -3.82 -25.88 38.35
C ILE A 18 -3.08 -26.19 39.65
N GLU A 19 -2.76 -25.16 40.43
CA GLU A 19 -2.06 -25.27 41.70
C GLU A 19 -2.51 -24.17 42.67
N HIS A 20 -2.39 -24.46 43.97
CA HIS A 20 -2.49 -23.49 45.05
C HIS A 20 -1.08 -23.23 45.61
N THR A 21 -0.70 -21.97 45.81
CA THR A 21 0.63 -21.59 46.32
C THR A 21 0.48 -20.49 47.36
N GLY A 22 0.79 -20.81 48.61
CA GLY A 22 0.95 -19.86 49.72
C GLY A 22 2.42 -19.54 50.03
N ARG A 23 2.68 -18.78 51.09
CA ARG A 23 4.03 -18.33 51.49
C ARG A 23 4.97 -19.51 51.81
N TYR A 24 4.45 -20.52 52.49
CA TYR A 24 5.20 -21.72 52.90
C TYR A 24 4.57 -23.03 52.42
N LEU A 25 3.43 -22.98 51.75
CA LEU A 25 2.66 -24.15 51.34
C LEU A 25 2.51 -24.17 49.81
N ARG A 26 2.74 -25.33 49.21
CA ARG A 26 2.37 -25.59 47.82
C ARG A 26 1.51 -26.82 47.76
N ALA A 27 0.33 -26.71 47.16
CA ALA A 27 -0.55 -27.84 46.88
C ALA A 27 -0.82 -27.91 45.37
N SER A 28 -0.62 -29.09 44.76
CA SER A 28 -0.87 -29.27 43.33
C SER A 28 -1.39 -30.67 43.03
N ARG A 29 -2.24 -30.79 42.00
CA ARG A 29 -2.85 -32.06 41.58
C ARG A 29 -1.82 -33.17 41.31
N THR A 30 -0.67 -32.82 40.74
CA THR A 30 0.37 -33.81 40.35
C THR A 30 1.51 -33.94 41.35
N GLY A 31 1.67 -32.98 42.27
CA GLY A 31 2.83 -32.89 43.16
C GLY A 31 2.52 -32.98 44.65
N GLY A 32 1.25 -33.19 45.01
CA GLY A 32 0.80 -33.27 46.40
C GLY A 32 0.94 -31.94 47.15
N VAL A 33 1.03 -32.04 48.48
CA VAL A 33 1.19 -30.93 49.42
C VAL A 33 2.62 -30.92 49.95
N ALA A 34 3.30 -29.78 49.86
CA ALA A 34 4.67 -29.62 50.32
C ALA A 34 4.90 -28.28 51.01
N LEU A 35 5.77 -28.30 52.03
CA LEU A 35 6.25 -27.09 52.68
C LEU A 35 7.52 -26.59 52.00
N ARG A 36 7.61 -25.27 51.80
CA ARG A 36 8.74 -24.62 51.11
C ARG A 36 9.18 -23.37 51.85
N ALA A 37 10.48 -23.28 52.12
CA ALA A 37 11.14 -22.05 52.55
C ALA A 37 12.13 -21.58 51.46
N HIS A 38 12.23 -20.27 51.26
CA HIS A 38 13.19 -19.68 50.34
C HIS A 38 13.84 -18.46 50.99
N VAL A 39 15.17 -18.40 50.93
CA VAL A 39 15.98 -17.28 51.44
C VAL A 39 16.92 -16.83 50.33
N LYS A 40 17.03 -15.52 50.15
CA LYS A 40 17.93 -14.90 49.17
C LYS A 40 18.87 -13.96 49.92
N ALA A 41 20.16 -14.26 49.91
CA ALA A 41 21.18 -13.46 50.59
C ALA A 41 22.44 -13.39 49.73
N ALA A 42 23.04 -12.20 49.59
CA ALA A 42 24.31 -11.97 48.90
C ALA A 42 24.42 -12.66 47.51
N GLY A 43 23.37 -12.61 46.69
CA GLY A 43 23.36 -13.22 45.35
C GLY A 43 23.14 -14.74 45.32
N ILE A 44 23.14 -15.40 46.48
CA ILE A 44 22.87 -16.82 46.65
C ILE A 44 21.40 -17.03 47.03
N ASN A 45 20.75 -18.01 46.40
CA ASN A 45 19.39 -18.41 46.70
C ASN A 45 19.41 -19.80 47.33
N LEU A 46 18.92 -19.90 48.56
CA LEU A 46 18.71 -21.15 49.28
C LEU A 46 17.21 -21.49 49.26
N THR A 47 16.86 -22.69 48.85
CA THR A 47 15.48 -23.19 48.90
C THR A 47 15.46 -24.54 49.58
N GLY A 48 14.63 -24.68 50.61
CA GLY A 48 14.31 -25.96 51.25
C GLY A 48 12.88 -26.36 50.92
N ASN A 49 12.66 -27.63 50.59
CA ASN A 49 11.35 -28.21 50.36
C ASN A 49 11.28 -29.60 50.99
N THR A 50 10.24 -29.89 51.77
CA THR A 50 10.05 -31.19 52.43
C THR A 50 9.99 -32.38 51.46
N SER A 51 9.53 -32.15 50.22
CA SER A 51 9.41 -33.18 49.19
C SER A 51 10.62 -33.28 48.24
N GLN A 52 11.40 -32.21 48.08
CA GLN A 52 12.45 -32.11 47.06
C GLN A 52 13.85 -31.83 47.61
N GLY A 53 13.98 -31.65 48.93
CA GLY A 53 15.23 -31.37 49.62
C GLY A 53 15.71 -29.93 49.50
N VAL A 54 17.03 -29.74 49.51
CA VAL A 54 17.71 -28.44 49.59
C VAL A 54 18.38 -28.10 48.27
N ARG A 55 18.22 -26.84 47.84
CA ARG A 55 18.88 -26.28 46.66
C ARG A 55 19.55 -24.96 46.98
N VAL A 56 20.84 -24.89 46.69
CA VAL A 56 21.65 -23.67 46.70
C VAL A 56 21.88 -23.24 45.26
N SER A 57 21.73 -21.96 44.93
CA SER A 57 22.00 -21.50 43.57
C SER A 57 22.45 -20.05 43.48
N THR A 58 23.41 -19.80 42.58
CA THR A 58 23.96 -18.47 42.30
C THR A 58 23.94 -18.19 40.80
N ARG A 59 23.85 -16.91 40.43
CA ARG A 59 23.92 -16.47 39.04
C ARG A 59 25.37 -16.09 38.73
N LEU A 60 26.00 -16.79 37.80
CA LEU A 60 27.39 -16.52 37.39
C LEU A 60 27.47 -15.38 36.37
N ALA A 61 26.51 -15.33 35.44
CA ALA A 61 26.42 -14.32 34.40
C ALA A 61 24.95 -14.11 33.98
N LYS A 62 24.69 -13.12 33.12
CA LYS A 62 23.35 -12.90 32.56
C LYS A 62 22.88 -14.17 31.85
N ASN A 63 21.76 -14.72 32.31
CA ASN A 63 21.17 -15.97 31.86
C ASN A 63 21.98 -17.26 32.13
N THR A 64 23.07 -17.21 32.92
CA THR A 64 23.81 -18.40 33.39
C THR A 64 23.63 -18.59 34.89
N GLN A 65 23.23 -19.79 35.29
CA GLN A 65 23.06 -20.17 36.69
C GLN A 65 23.85 -21.43 37.01
N ILE A 66 24.49 -21.43 38.17
CA ILE A 66 25.08 -22.61 38.80
C ILE A 66 24.26 -22.91 40.06
N ALA A 67 23.97 -24.18 40.28
CA ALA A 67 23.25 -24.63 41.46
C ALA A 67 23.78 -25.97 41.96
N MET A 68 23.61 -26.20 43.25
CA MET A 68 23.79 -27.48 43.90
C MET A 68 22.44 -27.88 44.50
N GLN A 69 21.90 -29.01 44.07
CA GLN A 69 20.60 -29.52 44.52
C GLN A 69 20.79 -30.93 45.07
N ASN A 70 20.57 -31.12 46.37
CA ASN A 70 20.80 -32.39 47.07
C ASN A 70 22.16 -33.02 46.71
N GLY A 71 23.24 -32.23 46.78
CA GLY A 71 24.60 -32.67 46.42
C GLY A 71 24.92 -32.70 44.92
N ARG A 72 23.93 -32.57 44.02
CA ARG A 72 24.15 -32.60 42.56
C ARG A 72 24.46 -31.21 42.00
N PHE A 73 25.59 -31.09 41.30
CA PHE A 73 25.95 -29.89 40.53
C PHE A 73 25.08 -29.73 39.27
N VAL A 74 24.57 -28.52 39.06
CA VAL A 74 23.70 -28.13 37.94
C VAL A 74 24.20 -26.82 37.32
N LEU A 75 24.61 -26.89 36.05
CA LEU A 75 24.88 -25.73 35.20
C LEU A 75 23.71 -25.54 34.22
N ARG A 76 23.23 -24.30 34.08
CA ARG A 76 22.16 -23.94 33.13
C ARG A 76 22.40 -22.56 32.53
N GLY A 77 22.37 -22.46 31.21
CA GLY A 77 22.37 -21.19 30.48
C GLY A 77 21.28 -21.14 29.40
N ARG A 78 20.71 -19.97 29.12
CA ARG A 78 19.72 -19.77 28.03
C ARG A 78 19.92 -18.43 27.32
N TYR A 79 20.20 -18.47 26.03
CA TYR A 79 20.51 -17.29 25.21
C TYR A 79 19.72 -17.30 23.91
N GLY A 80 19.63 -16.13 23.25
CA GLY A 80 18.99 -15.99 21.96
C GLY A 80 17.48 -15.68 22.01
N SER A 81 16.92 -15.50 20.82
CA SER A 81 15.51 -15.14 20.59
C SER A 81 14.62 -16.38 20.52
N ASP A 82 13.30 -16.19 20.46
CA ASP A 82 12.34 -17.30 20.38
C ASP A 82 12.48 -18.14 19.09
N ALA A 83 13.02 -17.55 18.02
CA ALA A 83 13.32 -18.26 16.78
C ALA A 83 14.51 -19.23 16.93
N ALA A 84 15.53 -18.87 17.71
CA ALA A 84 16.70 -19.70 17.96
C ALA A 84 17.27 -19.46 19.36
N ARG A 85 16.92 -20.34 20.31
CA ARG A 85 17.44 -20.33 21.67
C ARG A 85 18.58 -21.32 21.86
N PHE A 86 19.72 -20.82 22.33
CA PHE A 86 20.87 -21.60 22.75
C PHE A 86 20.74 -21.97 24.22
N ASN A 87 20.73 -23.27 24.51
CA ASN A 87 20.61 -23.81 25.86
C ASN A 87 21.92 -24.48 26.27
N LEU A 88 22.56 -23.94 27.30
CA LEU A 88 23.75 -24.53 27.93
C LEU A 88 23.32 -25.40 29.12
N SER A 89 23.92 -26.58 29.25
CA SER A 89 23.71 -27.49 30.38
C SER A 89 25.01 -28.22 30.74
N LYS A 90 25.04 -28.91 31.90
CA LYS A 90 26.18 -29.75 32.32
C LYS A 90 26.64 -30.72 31.22
N SER A 91 25.70 -31.25 30.42
CA SER A 91 25.95 -32.19 29.34
C SER A 91 26.22 -31.52 27.97
N GLY A 92 26.50 -30.21 27.94
CA GLY A 92 26.77 -29.45 26.72
C GLY A 92 25.62 -28.56 26.23
N VAL A 93 25.78 -28.04 25.01
CA VAL A 93 24.92 -27.03 24.38
C VAL A 93 23.83 -27.67 23.52
N SER A 94 22.69 -27.00 23.30
CA SER A 94 21.67 -27.39 22.33
C SER A 94 20.87 -26.19 21.82
N VAL A 95 20.35 -26.27 20.61
CA VAL A 95 19.53 -25.22 19.99
C VAL A 95 18.07 -25.64 19.99
N SER A 96 17.18 -24.71 20.32
CA SER A 96 15.74 -24.93 20.27
C SER A 96 15.00 -23.74 19.69
N SER A 97 13.95 -24.00 18.93
CA SER A 97 13.06 -22.99 18.36
C SER A 97 11.67 -23.11 18.96
N LYS A 98 11.02 -21.97 19.21
CA LYS A 98 9.62 -21.93 19.63
C LYS A 98 8.73 -22.03 18.39
N THR A 99 7.67 -22.82 18.51
CA THR A 99 6.64 -22.98 17.47
C THR A 99 5.30 -22.52 18.02
N GLY A 100 4.29 -22.39 17.15
CA GLY A 100 2.93 -22.07 17.55
C GLY A 100 2.33 -23.08 18.54
N ILE A 101 2.83 -24.32 18.61
CA ILE A 101 2.32 -25.36 19.53
C ILE A 101 3.27 -25.74 20.67
N GLY A 102 4.52 -25.28 20.67
CA GLY A 102 5.47 -25.58 21.75
C GLY A 102 6.91 -25.17 21.45
N THR A 103 7.85 -26.07 21.71
CA THR A 103 9.28 -25.86 21.44
C THR A 103 9.91 -27.13 20.87
N VAL A 104 10.70 -26.98 19.82
CA VAL A 104 11.49 -28.04 19.20
C VAL A 104 12.94 -27.84 19.57
N ASN A 105 13.59 -28.87 20.10
CA ASN A 105 15.03 -28.89 20.23
C ASN A 105 15.62 -29.69 19.08
N TRP A 106 16.39 -29.01 18.22
CA TRP A 106 16.94 -29.57 16.98
C TRP A 106 18.01 -30.64 17.24
N ILE A 107 18.73 -30.53 18.36
CA ILE A 107 19.85 -31.42 18.69
C ILE A 107 19.41 -32.55 19.63
N ARG A 108 18.45 -32.27 20.52
CA ARG A 108 17.97 -33.21 21.53
C ARG A 108 16.45 -33.34 21.46
N PRO A 109 15.88 -34.15 20.56
CA PRO A 109 14.43 -34.27 20.38
C PRO A 109 13.71 -34.71 21.66
N GLY A 110 14.38 -35.46 22.55
CA GLY A 110 13.87 -35.80 23.88
C GLY A 110 13.67 -34.61 24.84
N ARG A 111 14.15 -33.40 24.49
CA ARG A 111 13.93 -32.16 25.25
C ARG A 111 12.89 -31.23 24.61
N SER A 112 12.21 -31.67 23.55
CA SER A 112 11.10 -30.94 22.92
C SER A 112 9.83 -30.99 23.77
N SER A 113 8.93 -30.03 23.55
CA SER A 113 7.61 -29.99 24.18
C SER A 113 6.55 -29.51 23.21
N ALA A 114 5.34 -30.07 23.31
CA ALA A 114 4.17 -29.64 22.56
C ALA A 114 3.02 -29.48 23.56
N LYS A 115 2.14 -28.52 23.34
CA LYS A 115 0.96 -28.30 24.16
C LYS A 115 -0.26 -28.22 23.26
N PHE A 116 -1.20 -29.13 23.48
CA PHE A 116 -2.43 -29.23 22.72
C PHE A 116 -3.58 -29.44 23.70
N ALA A 117 -4.67 -28.70 23.53
CA ALA A 117 -5.87 -28.77 24.39
C ALA A 117 -5.56 -28.77 25.91
N GLY A 118 -4.58 -27.97 26.35
CA GLY A 118 -4.18 -27.87 27.77
C GLY A 118 -3.23 -28.98 28.27
N VAL A 119 -3.03 -30.06 27.50
CA VAL A 119 -2.09 -31.15 27.84
C VAL A 119 -0.70 -30.83 27.30
N GLN A 120 0.31 -30.84 28.19
CA GLN A 120 1.71 -30.64 27.80
C GLN A 120 2.40 -31.99 27.59
N LEU A 121 2.67 -32.33 26.33
CA LEU A 121 3.49 -33.48 25.94
C LEU A 121 4.97 -33.07 25.89
N ARG A 122 5.85 -34.00 26.29
CA ARG A 122 7.31 -33.81 26.31
C ARG A 122 8.01 -35.02 25.73
N GLY A 123 9.25 -34.83 25.28
CA GLY A 123 10.07 -35.91 24.75
C GLY A 123 10.01 -36.03 23.24
N GLN A 124 10.46 -37.17 22.71
CA GLN A 124 10.57 -37.40 21.27
C GLN A 124 9.22 -37.30 20.53
N LYS A 125 8.13 -37.77 21.16
CA LYS A 125 6.76 -37.61 20.62
C LYS A 125 6.40 -36.14 20.40
N ALA A 126 6.85 -35.25 21.28
CA ALA A 126 6.63 -33.81 21.11
C ALA A 126 7.46 -33.23 19.95
N ALA A 127 8.65 -33.76 19.68
CA ALA A 127 9.43 -33.36 18.51
C ALA A 127 8.69 -33.73 17.22
N ALA A 128 8.15 -34.95 17.13
CA ALA A 128 7.36 -35.41 15.99
C ALA A 128 6.13 -34.52 15.73
N ILE A 129 5.35 -34.22 16.79
CA ILE A 129 4.16 -33.35 16.69
C ILE A 129 4.53 -31.96 16.15
N ASN A 130 5.61 -31.36 16.66
CA ASN A 130 6.06 -30.08 16.15
C ASN A 130 6.60 -30.17 14.72
N GLY A 131 7.25 -31.27 14.34
CA GLY A 131 7.71 -31.51 12.98
C GLY A 131 6.54 -31.51 11.99
N VAL A 132 5.47 -32.25 12.30
CA VAL A 132 4.23 -32.25 11.50
C VAL A 132 3.65 -30.84 11.41
N TYR A 133 3.58 -30.11 12.52
CA TYR A 133 3.10 -28.73 12.52
C TYR A 133 3.93 -27.81 11.62
N LEU A 134 5.26 -27.91 11.66
CA LEU A 134 6.14 -27.09 10.84
C LEU A 134 5.97 -27.39 9.35
N VAL A 135 5.79 -28.67 8.98
CA VAL A 135 5.52 -29.07 7.60
C VAL A 135 4.19 -28.47 7.11
N LEU A 136 3.11 -28.63 7.89
CA LEU A 136 1.81 -28.06 7.53
C LEU A 136 1.83 -26.54 7.43
N ALA A 137 2.51 -25.87 8.38
CA ALA A 137 2.70 -24.43 8.33
C ALA A 137 3.51 -24.00 7.09
N GLY A 138 4.56 -24.75 6.74
CA GLY A 138 5.38 -24.52 5.55
C GLY A 138 4.59 -24.65 4.25
N ILE A 139 3.72 -25.66 4.14
CA ILE A 139 2.81 -25.82 2.99
C ILE A 139 1.88 -24.60 2.89
N GLY A 140 1.27 -24.19 4.00
CA GLY A 140 0.39 -23.02 4.02
C GLY A 140 1.11 -21.72 3.62
N TRP A 141 2.36 -21.53 4.05
CA TRP A 141 3.17 -20.38 3.66
C TRP A 141 3.55 -20.42 2.18
N SER A 142 3.88 -21.60 1.66
CA SER A 142 4.21 -21.80 0.25
C SER A 142 3.02 -21.51 -0.65
N ALA A 143 1.83 -22.01 -0.30
CA ALA A 143 0.59 -21.72 -1.03
C ALA A 143 0.28 -20.21 -1.07
N LYS A 144 0.48 -19.49 0.05
CA LYS A 144 0.31 -18.03 0.10
C LYS A 144 1.31 -17.29 -0.80
N LEU A 145 2.57 -17.73 -0.83
CA LEU A 145 3.59 -17.13 -1.71
C LEU A 145 3.24 -17.34 -3.18
N LEU A 146 2.82 -18.56 -3.55
CA LEU A 146 2.38 -18.87 -4.91
C LEU A 146 1.17 -18.03 -5.32
N GLY A 147 0.15 -17.93 -4.46
CA GLY A 147 -1.03 -17.10 -4.73
C GLY A 147 -0.69 -15.63 -4.95
N ARG A 148 0.24 -15.07 -4.15
CA ARG A 148 0.75 -13.70 -4.35
C ARG A 148 1.52 -13.56 -5.66
N GLY A 149 2.36 -14.53 -6.01
CA GLY A 149 3.09 -14.54 -7.28
C GLY A 149 2.15 -14.51 -8.48
N VAL A 150 1.11 -15.35 -8.47
CA VAL A 150 0.08 -15.35 -9.52
C VAL A 150 -0.64 -14.00 -9.61
N ALA A 151 -1.04 -13.42 -8.47
CA ALA A 151 -1.70 -12.12 -8.46
C ALA A 151 -0.84 -11.01 -9.09
N VAL A 152 0.46 -10.98 -8.79
CA VAL A 152 1.40 -10.03 -9.39
C VAL A 152 1.50 -10.22 -10.90
N VAL A 153 1.58 -11.46 -11.38
CA VAL A 153 1.63 -11.76 -12.83
C VAL A 153 0.34 -11.32 -13.52
N VAL A 154 -0.81 -11.58 -12.91
CA VAL A 154 -2.11 -11.13 -13.44
C VAL A 154 -2.19 -9.61 -13.49
N GLN A 155 -1.84 -8.91 -12.41
CA GLN A 155 -1.84 -7.44 -12.37
C GLN A 155 -0.93 -6.85 -13.44
N TRP A 156 0.27 -7.41 -13.60
CA TRP A 156 1.19 -6.99 -14.64
C TRP A 156 0.64 -7.24 -16.05
N GLY A 157 0.03 -8.40 -16.27
CA GLY A 157 -0.62 -8.74 -17.56
C GLY A 157 -1.77 -7.81 -17.89
N VAL A 158 -2.63 -7.49 -16.91
CA VAL A 158 -3.72 -6.52 -17.06
C VAL A 158 -3.19 -5.13 -17.35
N GLY A 159 -2.16 -4.67 -16.61
CA GLY A 159 -1.55 -3.36 -16.84
C GLY A 159 -0.96 -3.23 -18.25
N ARG A 160 -0.27 -4.26 -18.74
CA ARG A 160 0.22 -4.27 -20.13
C ARG A 160 -0.90 -4.29 -21.15
N TRP A 161 -1.98 -5.03 -20.89
CA TRP A 161 -3.13 -5.05 -21.77
C TRP A 161 -3.82 -3.68 -21.82
N GLN A 162 -3.97 -3.00 -20.68
CA GLN A 162 -4.49 -1.63 -20.61
C GLN A 162 -3.61 -0.65 -21.36
N GLN A 163 -2.30 -0.70 -21.19
CA GLN A 163 -1.36 0.13 -21.96
C GLN A 163 -1.44 -0.14 -23.46
N ALA A 164 -1.58 -1.41 -23.86
CA ALA A 164 -1.73 -1.77 -25.26
C ALA A 164 -3.08 -1.33 -25.84
N GLN A 165 -4.15 -1.30 -25.04
CA GLN A 165 -5.44 -0.73 -25.45
C GLN A 165 -5.34 0.79 -25.59
N GLN A 166 -4.77 1.48 -24.60
CA GLN A 166 -4.54 2.93 -24.66
C GLN A 166 -3.68 3.32 -25.86
N ALA A 167 -2.65 2.54 -26.20
CA ALA A 167 -1.82 2.77 -27.38
C ALA A 167 -2.55 2.51 -28.71
N ARG A 168 -3.61 1.70 -28.71
CA ARG A 168 -4.47 1.45 -29.89
C ARG A 168 -5.59 2.48 -30.02
N GLU A 169 -6.05 3.02 -28.90
CA GLU A 169 -7.13 4.01 -28.83
C GLU A 169 -6.61 5.45 -28.94
N ARG A 170 -5.33 5.70 -28.65
CA ARG A 170 -4.68 6.99 -28.93
C ARG A 170 -4.58 7.21 -30.43
N ILE A 171 -5.39 8.12 -30.94
CA ILE A 171 -5.27 8.61 -32.30
C ILE A 171 -4.14 9.63 -32.31
N ALA A 172 -2.93 9.18 -32.67
CA ALA A 172 -1.78 10.08 -32.83
C ALA A 172 -1.91 10.79 -34.18
N PHE A 173 -2.20 12.10 -34.13
CA PHE A 173 -2.20 12.96 -35.31
C PHE A 173 -0.90 13.74 -35.38
N GLU A 174 -0.25 13.75 -36.55
CA GLU A 174 0.94 14.57 -36.75
C GLU A 174 0.54 16.04 -36.96
N MET A 175 1.29 16.98 -36.35
CA MET A 175 1.07 18.43 -36.51
C MET A 175 1.02 18.87 -37.98
N THR A 176 1.78 18.19 -38.83
CA THR A 176 1.85 18.41 -40.28
C THR A 176 0.53 18.14 -41.01
N GLU A 177 -0.34 17.32 -40.44
CA GLU A 177 -1.66 17.00 -41.00
C GLU A 177 -2.75 17.93 -40.47
N ILE A 178 -2.73 18.23 -39.16
CA ILE A 178 -3.80 19.00 -38.51
C ILE A 178 -3.66 20.52 -38.70
N ALA A 179 -2.44 21.07 -38.72
CA ALA A 179 -2.25 22.52 -38.80
C ALA A 179 -2.82 23.12 -40.11
N PRO A 180 -2.59 22.52 -41.30
CA PRO A 180 -3.20 22.99 -42.54
C PRO A 180 -4.72 22.81 -42.60
N ALA A 181 -5.29 21.86 -41.85
CA ALA A 181 -6.74 21.70 -41.76
C ALA A 181 -7.37 22.87 -40.99
N GLY A 182 -6.77 23.25 -39.86
CA GLY A 182 -7.20 24.42 -39.07
C GLY A 182 -7.09 25.74 -39.84
N GLU A 183 -5.97 25.95 -40.55
CA GLU A 183 -5.78 27.15 -41.38
C GLU A 183 -6.85 27.29 -42.45
N ARG A 184 -7.23 26.20 -43.10
CA ARG A 184 -8.31 26.21 -44.10
C ARG A 184 -9.66 26.60 -43.51
N VAL A 185 -9.98 26.09 -42.32
CA VAL A 185 -11.22 26.44 -41.60
C VAL A 185 -11.25 27.92 -41.28
N LEU A 186 -10.18 28.43 -40.65
CA LEU A 186 -10.11 29.84 -40.24
C LEU A 186 -10.06 30.79 -41.44
N ALA A 187 -9.31 30.45 -42.49
CA ALA A 187 -9.23 31.25 -43.71
C ALA A 187 -10.56 31.31 -44.48
N ALA A 188 -11.36 30.24 -44.46
CA ALA A 188 -12.69 30.24 -45.08
C ALA A 188 -13.66 31.24 -44.42
N GLN A 189 -13.41 31.57 -43.15
CA GLN A 189 -14.24 32.44 -42.32
C GLN A 189 -13.62 33.82 -42.12
N ASP A 190 -12.47 34.11 -42.75
CA ASP A 190 -11.67 35.32 -42.57
C ASP A 190 -11.32 35.62 -41.09
N VAL A 191 -11.03 34.56 -40.33
CA VAL A 191 -10.70 34.64 -38.90
C VAL A 191 -9.19 34.59 -38.70
N ASP A 192 -8.67 35.54 -37.93
CA ASP A 192 -7.27 35.60 -37.52
C ASP A 192 -7.16 35.53 -35.98
N PRO A 193 -6.85 34.36 -35.40
CA PRO A 193 -6.77 34.19 -33.94
C PRO A 193 -5.76 35.11 -33.25
N THR A 194 -4.76 35.63 -33.97
CA THR A 194 -3.76 36.53 -33.39
C THR A 194 -4.32 37.89 -32.99
N ARG A 195 -5.47 38.28 -33.57
CA ARG A 195 -6.15 39.55 -33.30
C ARG A 195 -7.15 39.46 -32.16
N GLU A 196 -7.55 38.25 -31.77
CA GLU A 196 -8.54 38.03 -30.72
C GLU A 196 -7.96 38.32 -29.32
N PRO A 197 -8.75 38.82 -28.36
CA PRO A 197 -8.29 39.01 -26.98
C PRO A 197 -7.78 37.71 -26.34
N LEU A 198 -6.79 37.82 -25.45
CA LEU A 198 -6.24 36.65 -24.73
C LEU A 198 -7.30 35.86 -23.95
N ARG A 199 -8.24 36.58 -23.34
CA ARG A 199 -9.38 35.99 -22.62
C ARG A 199 -10.25 35.13 -23.53
N ASP A 200 -10.50 35.60 -24.74
CA ASP A 200 -11.38 34.92 -25.70
C ASP A 200 -10.67 33.70 -26.31
N LEU A 201 -9.35 33.78 -26.54
CA LEU A 201 -8.56 32.61 -26.91
C LEU A 201 -8.59 31.54 -25.81
N PHE A 202 -8.39 31.92 -24.55
CA PHE A 202 -8.43 30.96 -23.45
C PHE A 202 -9.82 30.32 -23.30
N ALA A 203 -10.89 31.12 -23.41
CA ALA A 203 -12.25 30.61 -23.42
C ALA A 203 -12.51 29.67 -24.62
N ALA A 204 -11.95 29.97 -25.80
CA ALA A 204 -12.03 29.12 -26.98
C ALA A 204 -11.26 27.80 -26.81
N LEU A 205 -10.10 27.81 -26.15
CA LEU A 205 -9.36 26.59 -25.81
C LEU A 205 -10.18 25.68 -24.89
N ILE A 206 -10.82 26.24 -23.86
CA ILE A 206 -11.73 25.48 -22.98
C ILE A 206 -12.95 24.98 -23.76
N ALA A 207 -13.55 25.82 -24.61
CA ALA A 207 -14.71 25.44 -25.41
C ALA A 207 -14.39 24.28 -26.36
N LEU A 208 -13.23 24.31 -27.03
CA LEU A 208 -12.79 23.24 -27.90
C LEU A 208 -12.58 21.94 -27.12
N THR A 209 -11.79 21.96 -26.06
CA THR A 209 -11.40 20.73 -25.35
C THR A 209 -12.51 20.19 -24.46
N ALA A 210 -13.07 21.00 -23.57
CA ALA A 210 -13.98 20.54 -22.52
C ALA A 210 -15.43 20.36 -23.03
N VAL A 211 -15.84 21.14 -24.04
CA VAL A 211 -17.21 21.12 -24.59
C VAL A 211 -17.24 20.33 -25.91
N MET A 212 -16.58 20.84 -26.95
CA MET A 212 -16.64 20.21 -28.28
C MET A 212 -15.93 18.86 -28.33
N GLY A 213 -14.87 18.66 -27.52
CA GLY A 213 -14.22 17.36 -27.36
C GLY A 213 -15.15 16.25 -26.83
N ARG A 214 -16.30 16.62 -26.23
CA ARG A 214 -17.36 15.68 -25.82
C ARG A 214 -18.50 15.55 -26.84
N GLY A 215 -18.42 16.26 -27.96
CA GLY A 215 -19.50 16.38 -28.95
C GLY A 215 -20.57 17.40 -28.56
N GLU A 216 -20.39 18.14 -27.47
CA GLU A 216 -21.37 19.10 -26.99
C GLU A 216 -21.24 20.46 -27.70
N SER A 217 -22.33 21.22 -27.71
CA SER A 217 -22.38 22.57 -28.32
C SER A 217 -22.28 23.69 -27.30
N THR A 218 -22.65 23.45 -26.05
CA THR A 218 -22.71 24.47 -25.01
C THR A 218 -22.40 23.84 -23.67
N LEU A 219 -21.79 24.61 -22.77
CA LEU A 219 -21.54 24.18 -21.40
C LEU A 219 -22.75 24.49 -20.53
N ASP A 220 -23.39 23.46 -19.99
CA ASP A 220 -24.52 23.62 -19.05
C ASP A 220 -24.01 24.22 -17.72
N PRO A 221 -24.51 25.42 -17.32
CA PRO A 221 -24.13 26.05 -16.05
C PRO A 221 -24.37 25.16 -14.83
N ALA A 222 -25.37 24.26 -14.88
CA ALA A 222 -25.68 23.36 -13.78
C ALA A 222 -24.61 22.26 -13.60
N MET A 223 -23.98 21.82 -14.69
CA MET A 223 -22.90 20.82 -14.66
C MET A 223 -21.59 21.43 -14.16
N ALA A 224 -21.29 22.67 -14.53
CA ALA A 224 -20.08 23.36 -14.09
C ALA A 224 -20.12 23.82 -12.62
N SER A 225 -21.31 24.14 -12.09
CA SER A 225 -21.47 24.64 -10.72
C SER A 225 -21.48 23.54 -9.64
N ALA A 226 -21.61 22.27 -10.02
CA ALA A 226 -21.60 21.15 -9.08
C ALA A 226 -20.20 20.85 -8.52
N THR A 227 -19.15 21.34 -9.18
CA THR A 227 -17.75 20.95 -8.96
C THR A 227 -16.90 22.07 -8.35
N VAL A 228 -17.33 23.33 -8.42
CA VAL A 228 -16.59 24.51 -7.92
C VAL A 228 -17.50 25.41 -7.06
N PRO A 229 -17.23 25.61 -5.76
CA PRO A 229 -18.07 26.44 -4.89
C PRO A 229 -17.88 27.95 -5.14
N ASP A 230 -18.98 28.69 -5.30
CA ASP A 230 -19.16 30.15 -5.07
C ASP A 230 -17.97 31.08 -5.41
N ASP A 231 -17.39 30.96 -6.60
CA ASP A 231 -16.47 31.98 -7.14
C ASP A 231 -17.26 32.96 -8.06
N PRO A 232 -17.26 34.28 -7.76
CA PRO A 232 -17.91 35.29 -8.62
C PRO A 232 -17.33 35.35 -10.05
N PHE A 233 -16.13 34.82 -10.29
CA PHE A 233 -15.52 34.80 -11.63
C PHE A 233 -16.05 33.65 -12.51
N THR A 234 -16.54 32.57 -11.92
CA THR A 234 -17.03 31.38 -12.64
C THR A 234 -18.19 31.67 -13.61
N PRO A 235 -19.25 32.42 -13.24
CA PRO A 235 -20.33 32.73 -14.18
C PRO A 235 -19.87 33.54 -15.39
N SER A 236 -18.88 34.42 -15.21
CA SER A 236 -18.35 35.23 -16.30
C SER A 236 -17.51 34.40 -17.27
N LEU A 237 -16.66 33.50 -16.76
CA LEU A 237 -15.89 32.58 -17.60
C LEU A 237 -16.82 31.61 -18.34
N LEU A 238 -17.86 31.09 -17.68
CA LEU A 238 -18.86 30.24 -18.33
C LEU A 238 -19.61 30.95 -19.46
N ALA A 239 -19.89 32.25 -19.29
CA ALA A 239 -20.49 33.05 -20.35
C ALA A 239 -19.52 33.20 -21.54
N ASP A 240 -18.24 33.48 -21.29
CA ASP A 240 -17.23 33.61 -22.34
C ASP A 240 -17.02 32.29 -23.09
N VAL A 241 -16.92 31.17 -22.37
CA VAL A 241 -16.78 29.83 -22.96
C VAL A 241 -17.98 29.52 -23.87
N ASN A 242 -19.20 29.87 -23.45
CA ASN A 242 -20.40 29.68 -24.26
C ASN A 242 -20.51 30.66 -25.45
N VAL A 243 -19.89 31.84 -25.38
CA VAL A 243 -19.75 32.73 -26.54
C VAL A 243 -18.74 32.15 -27.52
N ALA A 244 -17.55 31.77 -27.03
CA ALA A 244 -16.51 31.16 -27.85
C ALA A 244 -17.00 29.86 -28.52
N ALA A 245 -17.73 29.01 -27.80
CA ALA A 245 -18.30 27.77 -28.35
C ALA A 245 -19.24 28.03 -29.53
N ARG A 246 -20.02 29.11 -29.49
CA ARG A 246 -20.91 29.51 -30.61
C ARG A 246 -20.10 30.01 -31.80
N SER A 247 -19.12 30.89 -31.58
CA SER A 247 -18.24 31.36 -32.66
C SER A 247 -17.49 30.20 -33.33
N LEU A 248 -16.97 29.26 -32.54
CA LEU A 248 -16.28 28.07 -33.04
C LEU A 248 -17.21 27.14 -33.85
N GLN A 249 -18.50 27.07 -33.50
CA GLN A 249 -19.48 26.32 -34.29
C GLN A 249 -19.67 26.95 -35.66
N ASP A 250 -19.83 28.27 -35.69
CA ASP A 250 -19.96 29.01 -36.94
C ASP A 250 -18.69 28.84 -37.80
N TRP A 251 -17.52 28.77 -37.17
CA TRP A 251 -16.26 28.58 -37.90
C TRP A 251 -16.12 27.17 -38.48
N LEU A 252 -16.36 26.14 -37.67
CA LEU A 252 -16.20 24.74 -38.06
C LEU A 252 -17.27 24.29 -39.06
N GLY A 253 -18.49 24.83 -38.96
CA GLY A 253 -19.61 24.50 -39.86
C GLY A 253 -19.80 22.98 -40.03
N ASP A 254 -19.99 22.55 -41.28
CA ASP A 254 -20.16 21.13 -41.64
C ASP A 254 -18.95 20.24 -41.29
N SER A 255 -17.77 20.82 -41.07
CA SER A 255 -16.56 20.06 -40.71
C SER A 255 -16.65 19.48 -39.30
N ARG A 256 -17.55 20.02 -38.45
CA ARG A 256 -17.79 19.54 -37.09
C ARG A 256 -18.41 18.15 -37.06
N ASP A 257 -19.33 17.88 -37.98
CA ASP A 257 -20.07 16.61 -38.06
C ASP A 257 -19.33 15.58 -38.93
N SER A 258 -18.11 15.92 -39.38
CA SER A 258 -17.28 15.00 -40.14
C SER A 258 -16.59 14.00 -39.19
N ASP A 259 -16.44 12.75 -39.65
CA ASP A 259 -15.68 11.72 -38.93
C ASP A 259 -14.17 12.03 -38.83
N ASP A 260 -13.70 13.09 -39.51
CA ASP A 260 -12.31 13.54 -39.49
C ASP A 260 -12.11 14.62 -38.40
N PRO A 261 -11.35 14.35 -37.33
CA PRO A 261 -11.08 15.33 -36.28
C PRO A 261 -9.98 16.33 -36.66
N ALA A 262 -9.32 16.20 -37.82
CA ALA A 262 -8.25 17.11 -38.23
C ALA A 262 -8.66 18.60 -38.24
N PRO A 263 -9.87 18.99 -38.70
CA PRO A 263 -10.31 20.40 -38.68
C PRO A 263 -10.40 20.97 -37.25
N ILE A 264 -11.01 20.24 -36.31
CA ILE A 264 -11.15 20.71 -34.92
C ILE A 264 -9.80 20.74 -34.19
N LEU A 265 -8.94 19.72 -34.39
CA LEU A 265 -7.59 19.68 -33.85
C LEU A 265 -6.71 20.78 -34.44
N GLY A 266 -6.88 21.08 -35.72
CA GLY A 266 -6.19 22.18 -36.40
C GLY A 266 -6.59 23.55 -35.86
N VAL A 267 -7.90 23.80 -35.68
CA VAL A 267 -8.37 25.06 -35.07
C VAL A 267 -7.83 25.21 -33.65
N LEU A 268 -7.83 24.12 -32.86
CA LEU A 268 -7.21 24.10 -31.53
C LEU A 268 -5.73 24.48 -31.59
N HIS A 269 -4.96 23.89 -32.50
CA HIS A 269 -3.55 24.21 -32.69
C HIS A 269 -3.32 25.69 -32.96
N GLN A 270 -4.08 26.28 -33.90
CA GLN A 270 -3.92 27.69 -34.29
C GLN A 270 -4.28 28.66 -33.16
N ILE A 271 -5.35 28.38 -32.41
CA ILE A 271 -5.74 29.17 -31.23
C ILE A 271 -4.69 29.03 -30.13
N ALA A 272 -4.19 27.82 -29.88
CA ALA A 272 -3.17 27.56 -28.87
C ALA A 272 -1.86 28.29 -29.20
N ARG A 273 -1.43 28.30 -30.47
CA ARG A 273 -0.27 29.08 -30.93
C ARG A 273 -0.45 30.57 -30.73
N ALA A 274 -1.58 31.13 -31.16
CA ALA A 274 -1.89 32.54 -30.98
C ALA A 274 -1.98 32.94 -29.49
N PHE A 275 -2.36 32.02 -28.61
CA PHE A 275 -2.30 32.22 -27.17
C PHE A 275 -0.86 32.18 -26.67
N ALA A 276 -0.12 31.10 -26.98
CA ALA A 276 1.25 30.87 -26.53
C ALA A 276 2.20 32.03 -26.88
N ASP A 277 2.09 32.58 -28.09
CA ASP A 277 2.95 33.68 -28.58
C ASP A 277 2.80 34.96 -27.75
N ARG A 278 1.74 35.06 -26.93
CA ARG A 278 1.37 36.26 -26.18
C ARG A 278 1.44 36.09 -24.66
N VAL A 279 1.82 34.90 -24.18
CA VAL A 279 1.95 34.60 -22.75
C VAL A 279 3.30 33.95 -22.44
N ASP A 280 3.72 34.04 -21.18
CA ASP A 280 4.95 33.40 -20.69
C ASP A 280 4.77 31.89 -20.42
N ASP A 281 5.88 31.18 -20.23
CA ASP A 281 5.87 29.72 -20.06
C ASP A 281 5.10 29.25 -18.81
N THR A 282 5.09 30.09 -17.75
CA THR A 282 4.31 29.83 -16.53
C THR A 282 2.82 29.80 -16.86
N MET A 283 2.32 30.83 -17.54
CA MET A 283 0.92 30.95 -17.93
C MET A 283 0.52 29.85 -18.92
N ARG A 284 1.41 29.43 -19.85
CA ARG A 284 1.15 28.30 -20.75
C ARG A 284 0.93 27.01 -19.97
N THR A 285 1.78 26.76 -18.98
CA THR A 285 1.70 25.58 -18.12
C THR A 285 0.42 25.60 -17.28
N GLU A 286 0.10 26.73 -16.66
CA GLU A 286 -1.14 26.92 -15.89
C GLU A 286 -2.38 26.74 -16.78
N ALA A 287 -2.35 27.23 -18.02
CA ALA A 287 -3.44 27.05 -18.97
C ALA A 287 -3.68 25.57 -19.31
N VAL A 288 -2.61 24.79 -19.55
CA VAL A 288 -2.74 23.33 -19.77
C VAL A 288 -3.44 22.68 -18.59
N PHE A 289 -2.97 22.92 -17.35
CA PHE A 289 -3.57 22.32 -16.16
C PHE A 289 -5.02 22.76 -15.96
N ALA A 290 -5.34 24.04 -16.14
CA ALA A 290 -6.71 24.54 -16.01
C ALA A 290 -7.66 23.90 -17.02
N ILE A 291 -7.20 23.71 -18.27
CA ILE A 291 -7.99 23.07 -19.32
C ILE A 291 -8.15 21.56 -19.06
N ASP A 292 -7.09 20.91 -18.58
CA ASP A 292 -7.07 19.50 -18.19
C ASP A 292 -8.06 19.22 -17.04
N ASP A 293 -8.05 20.08 -16.02
CA ASP A 293 -8.99 20.06 -14.89
C ASP A 293 -10.43 20.32 -15.35
N ALA A 294 -10.65 21.27 -16.27
CA ALA A 294 -11.97 21.53 -16.83
C ALA A 294 -12.53 20.31 -17.57
N CYS A 295 -11.68 19.57 -18.29
CA CYS A 295 -12.07 18.35 -18.97
C CYS A 295 -12.49 17.26 -17.97
N LEU A 296 -11.74 17.08 -16.88
CA LEU A 296 -12.02 16.12 -15.80
C LEU A 296 -13.25 16.49 -14.96
N ALA A 297 -13.48 17.78 -14.74
CA ALA A 297 -14.63 18.28 -13.97
C ALA A 297 -15.97 17.92 -14.63
N LEU A 298 -15.98 17.70 -15.95
CA LEU A 298 -17.16 17.31 -16.74
C LEU A 298 -17.30 15.79 -16.91
N GLY A 299 -16.43 14.99 -16.30
CA GLY A 299 -16.48 13.52 -16.32
C GLY A 299 -15.20 12.86 -16.85
N GLU A 300 -15.26 11.56 -17.13
CA GLU A 300 -14.14 10.83 -17.75
C GLU A 300 -13.80 11.41 -19.14
N ARG A 301 -12.52 11.41 -19.51
CA ARG A 301 -12.04 11.96 -20.79
C ARG A 301 -12.48 11.08 -21.95
N THR A 302 -12.84 11.72 -23.06
CA THR A 302 -13.07 11.02 -24.33
C THR A 302 -11.74 10.82 -25.08
N ILE A 303 -11.72 9.91 -26.05
CA ILE A 303 -10.56 9.69 -26.94
C ILE A 303 -10.17 10.98 -27.67
N LEU A 304 -11.16 11.77 -28.11
CA LEU A 304 -10.91 13.05 -28.78
C LEU A 304 -10.28 14.06 -27.82
N GLN A 305 -10.73 14.12 -26.56
CA GLN A 305 -10.14 15.02 -25.55
C GLN A 305 -8.69 14.68 -25.25
N ASP A 306 -8.33 13.40 -25.16
CA ASP A 306 -6.94 12.99 -24.98
C ASP A 306 -6.08 13.44 -26.17
N ALA A 307 -6.56 13.26 -27.40
CA ALA A 307 -5.87 13.77 -28.59
C ALA A 307 -5.75 15.31 -28.58
N MET A 308 -6.82 16.02 -28.22
CA MET A 308 -6.83 17.48 -28.12
C MET A 308 -5.82 17.99 -27.08
N LEU A 309 -5.69 17.32 -25.94
CA LEU A 309 -4.72 17.69 -24.90
C LEU A 309 -3.27 17.45 -25.36
N ASP A 310 -3.00 16.36 -26.07
CA ASP A 310 -1.68 16.11 -26.67
C ASP A 310 -1.33 17.23 -27.67
N VAL A 311 -2.25 17.59 -28.57
CA VAL A 311 -2.08 18.71 -29.51
C VAL A 311 -1.90 20.03 -28.75
N LEU A 312 -2.68 20.29 -27.71
CA LEU A 312 -2.61 21.51 -26.91
C LEU A 312 -1.24 21.68 -26.26
N VAL A 313 -0.72 20.64 -25.61
CA VAL A 313 0.59 20.65 -24.95
C VAL A 313 1.70 20.93 -25.95
N GLU A 314 1.68 20.24 -27.10
CA GLU A 314 2.66 20.46 -28.16
C GLU A 314 2.56 21.88 -28.76
N SER A 315 1.35 22.38 -28.98
CA SER A 315 1.10 23.71 -29.55
C SER A 315 1.50 24.84 -28.61
N LEU A 316 1.27 24.66 -27.31
CA LEU A 316 1.72 25.59 -26.27
C LEU A 316 3.23 25.47 -25.99
N GLY A 317 3.91 24.44 -26.48
CA GLY A 317 5.33 24.23 -26.26
C GLY A 317 5.68 23.98 -24.80
N VAL A 318 4.79 23.32 -24.05
CA VAL A 318 5.01 23.00 -22.63
C VAL A 318 5.79 21.68 -22.52
N GLU A 319 6.99 21.73 -21.95
CA GLU A 319 7.73 20.51 -21.60
C GLU A 319 7.17 19.92 -20.30
N LEU A 320 6.42 18.81 -20.41
CA LEU A 320 5.95 18.06 -19.26
C LEU A 320 7.11 17.27 -18.64
N THR A 321 7.87 17.89 -17.74
CA THR A 321 8.82 17.16 -16.89
C THR A 321 8.05 16.38 -15.82
N VAL A 322 7.96 15.06 -15.96
CA VAL A 322 7.39 14.20 -14.93
C VAL A 322 8.27 14.26 -13.68
N ALA A 323 7.73 14.80 -12.58
CA ALA A 323 8.42 14.87 -11.30
C ALA A 323 8.73 13.43 -10.81
N GLY A 324 9.98 12.99 -10.96
CA GLY A 324 10.41 11.65 -10.60
C GLY A 324 11.69 11.15 -11.29
N GLU A 325 12.15 11.83 -12.35
CA GLU A 325 13.47 11.58 -12.94
C GLU A 325 14.48 12.64 -12.46
N SER A 326 15.01 12.42 -11.25
CA SER A 326 16.25 13.05 -10.76
C SER A 326 17.04 12.06 -9.92
#